data_AF-A0A953MM74-F1
#
_entry.id   AF-A0A953MM74-F1
#
_cell.length_a   1.000
_cell.length_b   1.000
_cell.length_c   1.000
_cell.angle_alpha   90.00
_cell.angle_beta   90.00
_cell.angle_gamma   90.00
#
_symmetry.space_group_name_H-M   'P 1'
#
loop_
_entity.id
_entity.type
_entity.pdbx_description
1 polymer ?
#
loop_
_entity_poly.entity_id
_entity_poly.type
_entity_poly.pdbx_seq_one_letter_code
_entity_poly.pdbx_strand_id
1 'polypeptide(L)'
;MYQATAHNQKARLNQYLLKEILEATPQQLIIKLYDFAIVNCQRQNLEKTNLALQELINALRFDGEDVADVANGLLKLYLFCQEQMRKKNYNVVYKILTELRDTWLKALNSL
;
A
#
# COMPACT_ATOMS: atom_id res chain seq x y z
N MET A 1 29.32 16.56 -18.24
CA MET A 1 28.77 17.25 -17.05
C MET A 1 27.27 16.99 -16.85
N TYR A 2 26.77 15.75 -17.00
CA TYR A 2 25.33 15.44 -16.88
C TYR A 2 24.95 14.59 -15.63
N GLN A 3 25.94 14.07 -14.90
CA GLN A 3 25.68 13.14 -13.77
C GLN A 3 25.47 13.84 -12.42
N ALA A 4 26.01 15.06 -12.23
CA ALA A 4 25.95 15.77 -10.95
C ALA A 4 24.57 16.38 -10.63
N THR A 5 23.79 16.74 -11.66
CA THR A 5 22.46 17.35 -11.50
C THR A 5 21.39 16.32 -11.11
N ALA A 6 21.42 15.12 -11.72
CA ALA A 6 20.47 14.05 -11.43
C ALA A 6 20.59 13.51 -10.00
N HIS A 7 21.80 13.46 -9.43
CA HIS A 7 22.01 13.02 -8.04
C HIS A 7 21.41 14.01 -7.03
N ASN A 8 21.62 15.31 -7.24
CA ASN A 8 21.04 16.36 -6.40
C ASN A 8 19.50 16.41 -6.48
N GLN A 9 18.93 16.15 -7.67
CA GLN A 9 17.48 16.09 -7.84
C GLN A 9 16.87 14.89 -7.08
N LYS A 10 17.47 13.70 -7.15
CA LYS A 10 17.02 12.54 -6.35
C LYS A 10 17.10 12.80 -4.85
N ALA A 11 18.19 13.39 -4.37
CA ALA A 11 18.35 13.74 -2.96
C ALA A 11 17.27 14.72 -2.47
N ARG A 12 16.94 15.74 -3.28
CA ARG A 12 15.85 16.68 -2.98
C ARG A 12 14.47 16.02 -3.03
N LEU A 13 14.19 15.21 -4.06
CA LEU A 13 12.94 14.44 -4.16
C LEU A 13 12.73 13.53 -2.95
N ASN A 14 13.80 12.90 -2.46
CA ASN A 14 13.76 12.07 -1.26
C ASN A 14 13.45 12.90 0.00
N GLN A 15 13.97 14.13 0.12
CA GLN A 15 13.67 15.01 1.27
C GLN A 15 12.21 15.48 1.26
N TYR A 16 11.66 15.85 0.09
CA TYR A 16 10.25 16.22 -0.02
C TYR A 16 9.32 15.04 0.28
N LEU A 17 9.62 13.87 -0.27
CA LEU A 17 8.86 12.66 0.00
C LEU A 17 8.92 12.26 1.48
N LEU A 18 10.10 12.37 2.10
CA LEU A 18 10.25 12.09 3.53
C LEU A 18 9.42 13.05 4.37
N LYS A 19 9.47 14.36 4.07
CA LYS A 19 8.64 15.35 4.75
C LYS A 19 7.15 15.03 4.60
N GLU A 20 6.70 14.72 3.38
CA GLU A 20 5.31 14.34 3.11
C GLU A 20 4.89 13.10 3.90
N ILE A 21 5.76 12.10 4.05
CA ILE A 21 5.48 10.91 4.87
C ILE A 21 5.40 11.26 6.36
N LEU A 22 6.32 12.10 6.86
CA LEU A 22 6.35 12.50 8.26
C LEU A 22 5.14 13.36 8.66
N GLU A 23 4.60 14.14 7.72
CA GLU A 23 3.44 15.00 7.93
C GLU A 23 2.11 14.29 7.56
N ALA A 24 2.16 13.07 7.03
CA ALA A 24 0.97 12.34 6.59
C ALA A 24 0.12 11.86 7.77
N THR A 25 -1.20 11.94 7.63
CA THR A 25 -2.13 11.32 8.57
C THR A 25 -2.09 9.79 8.44
N PRO A 26 -2.51 9.02 9.47
CA PRO A 26 -2.61 7.57 9.37
C PRO A 26 -3.40 7.10 8.15
N GLN A 27 -4.49 7.80 7.81
CA GLN A 27 -5.33 7.51 6.64
C GLN A 27 -4.55 7.71 5.33
N GLN A 28 -3.78 8.80 5.22
CA GLN A 28 -2.92 9.04 4.07
C GLN A 28 -1.81 7.99 3.94
N LEU A 29 -1.26 7.53 5.06
CA LEU A 29 -0.25 6.46 5.07
C LEU A 29 -0.82 5.13 4.56
N ILE A 30 -2.06 4.78 4.91
CA ILE A 30 -2.74 3.59 4.37
C ILE A 30 -2.86 3.68 2.85
N ILE A 31 -3.33 4.82 2.30
CA ILE A 31 -3.41 5.00 0.84
C ILE A 31 -2.03 4.86 0.18
N LYS A 32 -0.99 5.45 0.78
CA LYS A 32 0.39 5.32 0.27
C LYS A 32 0.90 3.87 0.27
N LEU A 33 0.56 3.07 1.28
CA LEU A 33 0.89 1.63 1.30
C LEU A 33 0.18 0.88 0.17
N TYR A 34 -1.08 1.19 -0.10
CA TYR A 34 -1.81 0.63 -1.23
C TYR A 34 -1.16 1.00 -2.56
N ASP A 35 -0.84 2.27 -2.79
CA ASP A 35 -0.18 2.71 -4.04
C ASP A 35 1.19 2.05 -4.21
N PHE A 36 1.96 1.92 -3.13
CA PHE A 36 3.23 1.21 -3.15
C PHE A 36 3.04 -0.28 -3.51
N ALA A 37 2.06 -0.96 -2.91
CA ALA A 37 1.78 -2.36 -3.20
C ALA A 37 1.36 -2.56 -4.67
N ILE A 38 0.49 -1.68 -5.19
CA ILE A 38 -0.02 -1.70 -6.56
C ILE A 38 1.10 -1.50 -7.57
N VAL A 39 1.93 -0.46 -7.40
CA VAL A 39 3.04 -0.17 -8.33
C VAL A 39 4.04 -1.33 -8.36
N ASN A 40 4.36 -1.93 -7.21
CA ASN A 40 5.25 -3.08 -7.15
C ASN A 40 4.61 -4.35 -7.70
N CYS A 41 3.29 -4.53 -7.55
CA CYS A 41 2.55 -5.64 -8.13
C CYS A 41 2.57 -5.58 -9.66
N GLN A 42 2.36 -4.39 -10.25
CA GLN A 42 2.48 -4.19 -11.70
C GLN A 42 3.89 -4.50 -12.21
N ARG A 43 4.91 -4.23 -11.39
CA ARG A 43 6.32 -4.57 -11.67
C ARG A 43 6.67 -6.02 -11.34
N GLN A 44 5.69 -6.85 -10.96
CA GLN A 44 5.88 -8.25 -10.57
C GLN A 44 6.86 -8.44 -9.42
N ASN A 45 7.04 -7.41 -8.57
CA ASN A 45 7.98 -7.43 -7.47
C ASN A 45 7.32 -8.05 -6.22
N LEU A 46 7.45 -9.37 -6.11
CA LEU A 46 6.92 -10.18 -5.01
C LEU A 46 7.30 -9.62 -3.63
N GLU A 47 8.59 -9.34 -3.44
CA GLU A 47 9.15 -8.91 -2.14
C GLU A 47 8.50 -7.61 -1.68
N LYS A 48 8.50 -6.58 -2.54
CA LYS A 48 7.95 -5.27 -2.18
C LYS A 48 6.44 -5.26 -2.07
N THR A 49 5.72 -6.00 -2.92
CA THR A 49 4.27 -6.12 -2.75
C THR A 49 3.92 -6.82 -1.44
N ASN A 50 4.62 -7.91 -1.09
CA ASN A 50 4.35 -8.64 0.14
C ASN A 50 4.76 -7.85 1.40
N LEU A 51 5.82 -7.04 1.32
CA LEU A 51 6.20 -6.11 2.39
C LEU A 51 5.05 -5.15 2.71
N ALA A 52 4.50 -4.47 1.70
CA ALA A 52 3.39 -3.55 1.93
C ALA A 52 2.10 -4.23 2.37
N LEU A 53 1.80 -5.42 1.85
CA LEU A 53 0.69 -6.26 2.35
C LEU A 53 0.87 -6.60 3.83
N GLN A 54 2.11 -6.90 4.26
CA GLN A 54 2.40 -7.19 5.66
C GLN A 54 2.19 -5.96 6.55
N GLU A 55 2.61 -4.77 6.12
CA GLU A 55 2.35 -3.53 6.85
C GLU A 55 0.85 -3.22 6.95
N LEU A 56 0.08 -3.46 5.89
CA LEU A 56 -1.38 -3.34 5.92
C LEU A 56 -2.03 -4.33 6.90
N ILE A 57 -1.52 -5.57 6.99
CA ILE A 57 -1.95 -6.55 7.99
C ILE A 57 -1.66 -6.06 9.41
N ASN A 58 -0.44 -5.58 9.64
CA ASN A 58 -0.01 -5.10 10.96
C ASN A 58 -0.81 -3.86 11.42
N ALA A 59 -1.34 -3.08 10.48
CA ALA A 59 -2.17 -1.91 10.75
C ALA A 59 -3.64 -2.25 11.07
N LEU A 60 -4.07 -3.51 10.91
CA LEU A 60 -5.45 -3.91 11.22
C LEU A 60 -5.71 -3.81 12.72
N ARG A 61 -6.89 -3.28 13.06
CA ARG A 61 -7.39 -3.19 14.43
C ARG A 61 -8.50 -4.20 14.63
N PHE A 62 -8.54 -4.85 15.79
CA PHE A 62 -9.51 -5.90 16.12
C PHE A 62 -10.30 -5.56 17.39
N ASP A 63 -10.37 -4.28 17.74
CA ASP A 63 -11.11 -3.79 18.90
C ASP A 63 -12.58 -3.54 18.55
N GLY A 64 -13.48 -4.18 19.29
CA GLY A 64 -14.92 -4.10 19.02
C GLY A 64 -15.38 -5.08 17.94
N GLU A 65 -16.62 -5.55 18.05
CA GLU A 65 -17.16 -6.64 17.24
C GLU A 65 -17.29 -6.24 15.76
N ASP A 66 -17.88 -5.08 15.48
CA ASP A 66 -18.08 -4.57 14.10
C ASP A 66 -16.74 -4.31 13.36
N VAL A 67 -15.73 -3.83 14.08
CA VAL A 67 -14.40 -3.53 13.51
C VAL A 67 -13.64 -4.84 13.26
N ALA A 68 -13.76 -5.81 14.16
CA ALA A 68 -13.10 -7.11 14.04
C ALA A 68 -13.57 -7.88 12.80
N ASP A 69 -14.85 -7.82 12.45
CA ASP A 69 -15.37 -8.51 11.25
C ASP A 69 -14.77 -7.97 9.96
N VAL A 70 -14.72 -6.64 9.81
CA VAL A 70 -14.08 -5.99 8.65
C VAL A 70 -12.58 -6.31 8.63
N ALA A 71 -11.90 -6.24 9.77
CA ALA A 71 -10.48 -6.54 9.87
C ALA A 71 -10.17 -8.00 9.51
N ASN A 72 -11.01 -8.96 9.94
CA ASN A 72 -10.89 -10.36 9.59
C ASN A 72 -11.06 -10.60 8.08
N GLY A 73 -12.01 -9.89 7.45
CA GLY A 73 -12.19 -9.93 5.99
C GLY A 73 -10.95 -9.41 5.24
N LEU A 74 -10.44 -8.25 5.66
CA LEU A 74 -9.23 -7.65 5.07
C LEU A 74 -8.00 -8.52 5.27
N LEU A 75 -7.80 -9.09 6.46
CA LEU A 75 -6.70 -10.02 6.75
C LEU A 75 -6.70 -11.19 5.75
N LYS A 76 -7.86 -11.84 5.55
CA LYS A 76 -7.99 -12.95 4.61
C LYS A 76 -7.69 -12.52 3.17
N LEU A 77 -8.15 -11.35 2.75
CA LEU A 77 -7.87 -10.81 1.42
C LEU A 77 -6.38 -10.50 1.22
N TYR A 78 -5.71 -9.91 2.22
CA TYR A 78 -4.29 -9.62 2.13
C TYR A 78 -3.44 -10.89 2.09
N LEU A 79 -3.74 -11.89 2.92
CA LEU A 79 -3.09 -13.20 2.88
C LEU A 79 -3.33 -13.90 1.54
N PHE A 80 -4.54 -13.82 0.99
CA PHE A 80 -4.85 -14.31 -0.34
C PHE A 80 -4.00 -13.62 -1.41
N CYS A 81 -3.87 -12.29 -1.35
CA CYS A 81 -3.02 -11.54 -2.27
C CYS A 81 -1.54 -11.96 -2.20
N GLN A 82 -1.00 -12.16 -0.99
CA GLN A 82 0.38 -12.65 -0.81
C GLN A 82 0.57 -14.02 -1.48
N GLU A 83 -0.39 -14.92 -1.36
CA GLU A 83 -0.38 -16.24 -2.00
C GLU A 83 -0.51 -16.14 -3.53
N GLN A 84 -1.38 -15.27 -4.04
CA GLN A 84 -1.51 -15.04 -5.48
C GLN A 84 -0.24 -14.42 -6.09
N MET A 85 0.46 -13.55 -5.35
CA MET A 85 1.76 -13.03 -5.78
C MET A 85 2.79 -14.15 -5.94
N ARG A 86 2.83 -15.13 -5.01
CA ARG A 86 3.71 -16.31 -5.13
C ARG A 86 3.38 -17.17 -6.34
N LYS A 87 2.09 -17.29 -6.66
CA LYS A 87 1.57 -17.98 -7.85
C LYS A 87 1.70 -17.18 -9.15
N LYS A 88 2.30 -15.98 -9.11
CA LYS A 88 2.44 -15.06 -10.26
C LYS A 88 1.10 -14.61 -10.87
N ASN A 89 0.02 -14.65 -10.10
CA ASN A 89 -1.31 -14.20 -10.51
C ASN A 89 -1.46 -12.68 -10.29
N TYR A 90 -0.56 -11.90 -10.88
CA TYR A 90 -0.41 -10.46 -10.61
C TYR A 90 -1.67 -9.64 -10.93
N ASN A 91 -2.38 -9.98 -12.00
CA ASN A 91 -3.59 -9.26 -12.42
C ASN A 91 -4.71 -9.35 -11.37
N VAL A 92 -4.84 -10.50 -10.70
CA VAL A 92 -5.83 -10.70 -9.64
C VAL A 92 -5.49 -9.81 -8.44
N VAL A 93 -4.23 -9.81 -8.03
CA VAL A 93 -3.74 -8.98 -6.91
C VAL A 93 -3.89 -7.49 -7.22
N TYR A 94 -3.50 -7.08 -8.43
CA TYR A 94 -3.63 -5.70 -8.90
C TYR A 94 -5.07 -5.21 -8.84
N LYS A 95 -6.02 -6.02 -9.32
CA LYS A 95 -7.45 -5.68 -9.30
C LYS A 95 -7.96 -5.50 -7.88
N ILE A 96 -7.71 -6.48 -7.00
CA ILE A 96 -8.16 -6.43 -5.60
C ILE A 96 -7.60 -5.19 -4.88
N LEU A 97 -6.30 -4.95 -4.97
CA LEU A 97 -5.66 -3.83 -4.29
C LEU A 97 -6.15 -2.47 -4.81
N THR A 98 -6.42 -2.38 -6.12
CA THR A 98 -6.95 -1.15 -6.74
C THR A 98 -8.37 -0.88 -6.25
N GLU A 99 -9.26 -1.87 -6.28
CA GLU A 99 -10.65 -1.74 -5.82
C GLU A 99 -10.72 -1.39 -4.32
N LEU A 100 -9.87 -2.02 -3.49
CA LEU A 100 -9.79 -1.70 -2.06
C LEU A 100 -9.29 -0.27 -1.82
N ARG A 101 -8.21 0.16 -2.49
CA ARG A 101 -7.70 1.54 -2.39
C ARG A 101 -8.77 2.55 -2.77
N ASP A 102 -9.47 2.32 -3.88
CA ASP A 102 -10.51 3.22 -4.36
C ASP A 102 -11.71 3.26 -3.39
N THR A 103 -12.00 2.14 -2.73
CA THR A 103 -13.02 2.08 -1.65
C THR A 103 -12.59 2.89 -0.43
N TRP A 104 -11.32 2.77 0.01
CA TRP A 104 -10.78 3.59 1.09
C TRP A 104 -10.80 5.08 0.76
N LEU A 105 -10.40 5.47 -0.45
CA LEU A 105 -10.46 6.87 -0.89
C LEU A 105 -11.89 7.41 -0.80
N LYS A 106 -12.89 6.64 -1.23
CA LYS A 106 -14.31 7.03 -1.10
C LYS A 106 -14.72 7.17 0.36
N ALA A 107 -14.42 6.20 1.20
CA ALA A 107 -14.79 6.21 2.61
C ALA A 107 -14.15 7.41 3.35
N LEU A 108 -12.89 7.71 3.04
CA LEU A 108 -12.13 8.81 3.66
C LEU A 108 -12.56 10.20 3.16
N ASN A 109 -13.00 10.31 1.90
CA ASN A 109 -13.51 11.57 1.34
C ASN A 109 -14.99 11.82 1.65
N SER A 110 -15.71 10.83 2.20
CA SER A 110 -17.12 10.96 2.59
C SER A 110 -17.30 11.33 4.08
N LEU A 111 -16.19 11.62 4.77
CA LEU A 111 -16.12 12.15 6.14
C LEU A 111 -15.98 13.67 6.11
#